data_AF-A0A011RFK8-F1
#
_entry.id   AF-A0A011RFK8-F1
#
_cell.length_a   1.000
_cell.length_b   1.000
_cell.length_c   1.000
_cell.angle_alpha   90.00
_cell.angle_beta   90.00
_cell.angle_gamma   90.00
#
_symmetry.space_group_name_H-M   'P 1'
#
loop_
_entity.id
_entity.type
_entity.pdbx_description
1 polymer ?
#
loop_
_entity_poly.entity_id
_entity_poly.type
_entity_poly.pdbx_seq_one_letter_code
_entity_poly.pdbx_strand_id
1 'polypeptide(L)'
;MPETPEQATERYLRSGEHDAHFRAWPGNDFLARVHCGEAALRAALIAAVHSRTLHLAFPEAVINLDIVAFTREKVAPMVRGLFPACEQALVLDLLERSVILLTPATIDAQLQSTPWLATAWDLANLYLAGLGADLLAEDAPGLLGLSEETTCYLSAASFDAPGRFEDFVVHEAAHIFHNCKRETIGLRATRTREWLLEIDFGKRETFAYACEAYSRLQALGDGPRERQRLLTEHEQGSMPPDERVDAVEYVEILREAVAVRNGWKRILQRCSPPRVARRALLGAA
;
A
#
# COMPACT_ATOMS: atom_id res chain seq x y z
N MET A 1 0.38 -30.63 -26.11
CA MET A 1 -0.93 -30.83 -25.45
C MET A 1 -1.34 -29.50 -24.85
N PRO A 2 -2.59 -29.03 -24.98
CA PRO A 2 -3.05 -27.86 -24.25
C PRO A 2 -2.98 -28.14 -22.73
N GLU A 3 -2.67 -27.10 -21.96
CA GLU A 3 -2.66 -27.12 -20.49
C GLU A 3 -4.04 -27.55 -19.96
N THR A 4 -4.09 -28.44 -18.96
CA THR A 4 -5.35 -28.84 -18.30
C THR A 4 -5.74 -27.84 -17.20
N PRO A 5 -7.01 -27.78 -16.77
CA PRO A 5 -7.43 -26.94 -15.63
C PRO A 5 -6.59 -27.12 -14.36
N GLU A 6 -6.19 -28.36 -14.07
CA GLU A 6 -5.38 -28.69 -12.89
C GLU A 6 -3.97 -28.11 -13.02
N GLN A 7 -3.34 -28.23 -14.19
CA GLN A 7 -2.03 -27.64 -14.47
C GLN A 7 -2.07 -26.12 -14.42
N ALA A 8 -3.11 -25.51 -14.99
CA ALA A 8 -3.32 -24.06 -14.92
C ALA A 8 -3.51 -23.56 -13.48
N THR A 9 -4.22 -24.34 -12.66
CA THR A 9 -4.41 -24.04 -11.24
C THR A 9 -3.10 -24.14 -10.45
N GLU A 10 -2.33 -25.21 -10.67
CA GLU A 10 -1.02 -25.38 -10.03
C GLU A 10 -0.05 -24.27 -10.41
N ARG A 11 -0.02 -23.88 -11.70
CA ARG A 11 0.76 -22.74 -12.18
C ARG A 11 0.35 -21.45 -11.47
N TYR A 12 -0.94 -21.14 -11.44
CA TYR A 12 -1.45 -19.95 -10.76
C TYR A 12 -1.09 -19.92 -9.27
N LEU A 13 -1.22 -21.04 -8.56
CA LEU A 13 -0.83 -21.09 -7.15
C LEU A 13 0.68 -20.87 -6.96
N ARG A 14 1.52 -21.36 -7.86
CA ARG A 14 2.98 -21.23 -7.75
C ARG A 14 3.57 -19.91 -8.25
N SER A 15 2.85 -19.12 -9.05
CA SER A 15 3.42 -17.90 -9.63
C SER A 15 2.49 -16.70 -9.68
N GLY A 16 1.20 -16.86 -9.33
CA GLY A 16 0.18 -15.84 -9.55
C GLY A 16 -0.20 -15.63 -11.02
N GLU A 17 0.48 -16.29 -11.95
CA GLU A 17 0.23 -16.14 -13.39
C GLU A 17 -0.92 -17.03 -13.86
N HIS A 18 -1.70 -16.52 -14.82
CA HIS A 18 -2.77 -17.28 -15.48
C HIS A 18 -2.77 -16.99 -16.99
N ASP A 19 -3.39 -17.87 -17.77
CA ASP A 19 -3.63 -17.60 -19.20
C ASP A 19 -4.75 -16.56 -19.34
N ALA A 20 -4.44 -15.39 -19.90
CA ALA A 20 -5.41 -14.34 -20.18
C ALA A 20 -6.59 -14.78 -21.07
N HIS A 21 -6.44 -15.88 -21.82
CA HIS A 21 -7.49 -16.44 -22.66
C HIS A 21 -8.27 -17.61 -22.03
N PHE A 22 -7.87 -18.04 -20.83
CA PHE A 22 -8.48 -19.14 -20.08
C PHE A 22 -8.72 -20.39 -20.95
N ARG A 23 -7.77 -20.75 -21.82
CA ARG A 23 -7.93 -21.80 -22.84
C ARG A 23 -8.10 -23.20 -22.25
N ALA A 24 -7.57 -23.43 -21.04
CA ALA A 24 -7.71 -24.68 -20.32
C ALA A 24 -9.14 -24.95 -19.84
N TRP A 25 -9.97 -23.92 -19.72
CA TRP A 25 -11.26 -23.99 -19.06
C TRP A 25 -12.42 -24.31 -20.02
N PRO A 26 -13.44 -25.04 -19.58
CA PRO A 26 -14.61 -25.30 -20.39
C PRO A 26 -15.44 -24.03 -20.60
N GLY A 27 -16.08 -23.92 -21.77
CA GLY A 27 -16.97 -22.81 -22.08
C GLY A 27 -17.27 -22.71 -23.57
N ASN A 28 -18.53 -22.43 -23.89
CA ASN A 28 -18.99 -22.32 -25.28
C ASN A 28 -18.46 -21.05 -25.98
N ASP A 29 -18.04 -20.06 -25.20
CA ASP A 29 -17.45 -18.82 -25.67
C ASP A 29 -16.33 -18.34 -24.72
N PHE A 30 -15.71 -17.22 -25.06
CA PHE A 30 -14.63 -16.63 -24.28
C PHE A 30 -15.05 -16.23 -22.87
N LEU A 31 -16.20 -15.56 -22.70
CA LEU A 31 -16.65 -15.07 -21.40
C LEU A 31 -16.99 -16.22 -20.46
N ALA A 32 -17.62 -17.28 -20.98
CA ALA A 32 -17.91 -18.48 -20.23
C ALA A 32 -16.62 -19.13 -19.69
N ARG A 33 -15.55 -19.19 -20.50
CA ARG A 33 -14.26 -19.71 -20.05
C ARG A 33 -13.61 -18.84 -18.99
N VAL A 34 -13.64 -17.51 -19.15
CA VAL A 34 -13.13 -16.55 -18.16
C VAL A 34 -13.84 -16.73 -16.83
N HIS A 35 -15.18 -16.70 -16.81
CA HIS A 35 -15.94 -16.87 -15.57
C HIS A 35 -15.67 -18.22 -14.89
N CYS A 36 -15.63 -19.31 -15.66
CA CYS A 36 -15.33 -20.63 -15.13
C CYS A 36 -13.93 -20.70 -14.53
N GLY A 37 -12.94 -20.17 -15.26
CA GLY A 37 -11.55 -20.21 -14.83
C GLY A 37 -11.25 -19.31 -13.65
N GLU A 38 -11.72 -18.06 -13.65
CA GLU A 38 -11.57 -17.16 -12.51
C GLU A 38 -12.19 -17.75 -11.24
N ALA A 39 -13.41 -18.29 -11.33
CA ALA A 39 -14.06 -18.90 -10.18
C ALA A 39 -13.27 -20.09 -9.63
N ALA A 40 -12.74 -20.94 -10.51
CA ALA A 40 -11.95 -22.10 -10.11
C ALA A 40 -10.59 -21.71 -9.51
N LEU A 41 -9.89 -20.73 -10.11
CA LEU A 41 -8.62 -20.24 -9.58
C LEU A 41 -8.78 -19.59 -8.21
N ARG A 42 -9.83 -18.77 -8.00
CA ARG A 42 -10.14 -18.17 -6.69
C ARG A 42 -10.50 -19.23 -5.66
N ALA A 43 -11.32 -20.21 -6.02
CA ALA A 43 -11.67 -21.31 -5.11
C ALA A 43 -10.43 -22.11 -4.69
N ALA A 44 -9.52 -22.39 -5.63
CA ALA A 44 -8.26 -23.06 -5.33
C ALA A 44 -7.36 -22.22 -4.42
N LEU A 45 -7.29 -20.90 -4.65
CA LEU A 45 -6.52 -19.97 -3.81
C LEU A 45 -7.04 -19.94 -2.37
N ILE A 46 -8.36 -19.81 -2.18
CA ILE A 46 -8.98 -19.81 -0.86
C ILE A 46 -8.73 -21.14 -0.14
N ALA A 47 -8.92 -22.27 -0.81
CA ALA A 47 -8.65 -23.59 -0.24
C ALA A 47 -7.17 -23.74 0.16
N ALA A 48 -6.25 -23.21 -0.65
CA ALA A 48 -4.83 -23.24 -0.40
C ALA A 48 -4.42 -22.36 0.80
N VAL A 49 -5.08 -21.22 1.01
CA VAL A 49 -4.92 -20.38 2.21
C VAL A 49 -5.42 -21.12 3.44
N HIS A 50 -6.67 -21.63 3.41
CA HIS A 50 -7.28 -22.34 4.54
C HIS A 50 -6.44 -23.54 4.98
N SER A 51 -5.93 -24.32 4.03
CA SER A 51 -5.09 -25.49 4.31
C SER A 51 -3.80 -25.10 5.05
N ARG A 52 -3.20 -23.95 4.73
CA ARG A 52 -1.94 -23.51 5.33
C ARG A 52 -2.13 -22.80 6.67
N THR A 53 -3.33 -22.29 6.94
CA THR A 53 -3.65 -21.60 8.20
C THR A 53 -4.42 -22.44 9.19
N LEU A 54 -4.77 -23.71 8.86
CA LEU A 54 -5.64 -24.57 9.66
C LEU A 54 -5.22 -24.71 11.14
N HIS A 55 -3.92 -24.66 11.41
CA HIS A 55 -3.34 -24.86 12.75
C HIS A 55 -2.77 -23.58 13.37
N LEU A 56 -2.90 -22.44 12.69
CA LEU A 56 -2.33 -21.18 13.15
C LEU A 56 -3.37 -20.39 13.94
N ALA A 57 -2.93 -19.83 15.06
CA ALA A 57 -3.72 -18.87 15.81
C ALA A 57 -3.57 -17.49 15.18
N PHE A 58 -4.69 -16.76 15.03
CA PHE A 58 -4.63 -15.37 14.64
C PHE A 58 -4.25 -14.49 15.85
N PRO A 59 -3.37 -13.49 15.71
CA PRO A 59 -2.90 -12.69 16.85
C PRO A 59 -4.04 -11.97 17.60
N GLU A 60 -4.21 -12.26 18.90
CA GLU A 60 -5.30 -11.71 19.73
C GLU A 60 -5.31 -10.18 19.80
N ALA A 61 -4.11 -9.56 19.81
CA ALA A 61 -3.95 -8.11 19.82
C ALA A 61 -4.60 -7.43 18.60
N VAL A 62 -4.69 -8.15 17.48
CA VAL A 62 -5.22 -7.66 16.21
C VAL A 62 -6.72 -7.97 16.07
N ILE A 63 -7.22 -9.06 16.69
CA ILE A 63 -8.64 -9.47 16.61
C ILE A 63 -9.58 -8.37 17.11
N ASN A 64 -9.22 -7.72 18.21
CA ASN A 64 -10.07 -6.71 18.87
C ASN A 64 -9.71 -5.28 18.47
N LEU A 65 -8.86 -5.10 17.46
CA LEU A 65 -8.42 -3.78 17.04
C LEU A 65 -9.55 -3.05 16.33
N ASP A 66 -9.90 -1.86 16.83
CA ASP A 66 -10.69 -0.89 16.06
C ASP A 66 -9.78 -0.30 14.97
N ILE A 67 -9.75 -0.96 13.82
CA ILE A 67 -8.89 -0.57 12.69
C ILE A 67 -9.21 0.84 12.19
N VAL A 68 -10.45 1.29 12.29
CA VAL A 68 -10.86 2.63 11.85
C VAL A 68 -10.28 3.68 12.78
N ALA A 69 -10.46 3.51 14.08
CA ALA A 69 -9.89 4.42 15.08
C ALA A 69 -8.35 4.43 15.02
N PHE A 70 -7.73 3.25 14.89
CA PHE A 70 -6.28 3.11 14.78
C PHE A 70 -5.73 3.82 13.52
N THR A 71 -6.33 3.57 12.35
CA THR A 71 -5.97 4.23 11.10
C THR A 71 -6.08 5.75 11.25
N ARG A 72 -7.20 6.25 11.79
CA ARG A 72 -7.41 7.68 12.01
C ARG A 72 -6.28 8.28 12.87
N GLU A 73 -5.93 7.64 13.97
CA GLU A 73 -4.85 8.12 14.85
C GLU A 73 -3.52 8.23 14.09
N LYS A 74 -3.17 7.18 13.34
CA LYS A 74 -1.92 7.09 12.57
C LYS A 74 -1.80 8.13 11.46
N VAL A 75 -2.84 8.29 10.64
CA VAL A 75 -2.76 9.12 9.43
C VAL A 75 -3.07 10.60 9.69
N ALA A 76 -3.71 10.94 10.82
CA ALA A 76 -4.14 12.30 11.08
C ALA A 76 -3.02 13.35 11.10
N PRO A 77 -1.83 13.12 11.69
CA PRO A 77 -0.73 14.07 11.62
C PRO A 77 -0.28 14.37 10.18
N MET A 78 -0.19 13.33 9.36
CA MET A 78 0.15 13.43 7.94
C MET A 78 -0.90 14.24 7.17
N VAL A 79 -2.19 13.91 7.32
CA VAL A 79 -3.29 14.62 6.64
C VAL A 79 -3.34 16.08 7.05
N ARG A 80 -3.20 16.40 8.35
CA ARG A 80 -3.16 17.78 8.85
C ARG A 80 -1.96 18.56 8.32
N GLY A 81 -0.84 17.88 8.08
CA GLY A 81 0.37 18.46 7.51
C GLY A 81 0.22 18.82 6.02
N LEU A 82 -0.42 17.93 5.25
CA LEU A 82 -0.49 17.98 3.79
C LEU A 82 -1.69 18.79 3.27
N PHE A 83 -2.85 18.66 3.90
CA PHE A 83 -4.11 19.20 3.38
C PHE A 83 -4.59 20.45 4.14
N PRO A 84 -5.25 21.40 3.45
CA PRO A 84 -5.89 22.53 4.12
C PRO A 84 -7.06 22.05 4.99
N ALA A 85 -7.35 22.77 6.08
CA ALA A 85 -8.34 22.38 7.08
C ALA A 85 -9.73 22.02 6.49
N CYS A 86 -10.16 22.70 5.42
CA CYS A 86 -11.42 22.43 4.76
C CYS A 86 -11.48 21.09 3.99
N GLU A 87 -10.33 20.48 3.67
CA GLU A 87 -10.25 19.19 2.96
C GLU A 87 -9.98 18.01 3.91
N GLN A 88 -9.47 18.27 5.11
CA GLN A 88 -8.95 17.23 6.02
C GLN A 88 -10.00 16.19 6.40
N ALA A 89 -11.24 16.60 6.71
CA ALA A 89 -12.29 15.66 7.12
C ALA A 89 -12.62 14.64 6.01
N LEU A 90 -12.78 15.10 4.76
CA LEU A 90 -13.07 14.23 3.62
C LEU A 90 -11.93 13.26 3.32
N VAL A 91 -10.68 13.71 3.49
CA VAL A 91 -9.51 12.85 3.30
C VAL A 91 -9.40 11.82 4.42
N LEU A 92 -9.62 12.21 5.68
CA LEU A 92 -9.62 11.26 6.80
C LEU A 92 -10.71 10.20 6.65
N ASP A 93 -11.93 10.61 6.30
CA ASP A 93 -13.05 9.69 6.08
C ASP A 93 -12.78 8.71 4.92
N LEU A 94 -12.02 9.13 3.90
CA LEU A 94 -11.55 8.22 2.85
C LEU A 94 -10.59 7.19 3.44
N LEU A 95 -9.49 7.64 4.06
CA LEU A 95 -8.45 6.75 4.58
C LEU A 95 -8.99 5.73 5.59
N GLU A 96 -9.92 6.15 6.45
CA GLU A 96 -10.62 5.27 7.41
C GLU A 96 -11.36 4.10 6.76
N ARG A 97 -11.89 4.29 5.54
CA ARG A 97 -12.59 3.24 4.78
C ARG A 97 -11.69 2.49 3.81
N SER A 98 -10.52 3.04 3.50
CA SER A 98 -9.58 2.49 2.55
C SER A 98 -8.65 1.44 3.16
N VAL A 99 -8.44 1.45 4.47
CA VAL A 99 -7.55 0.47 5.14
C VAL A 99 -8.33 -0.78 5.52
N ILE A 100 -7.92 -1.92 4.95
CA ILE A 100 -8.47 -3.25 5.20
C ILE A 100 -7.41 -4.11 5.87
N LEU A 101 -7.72 -4.59 7.07
CA LEU A 101 -6.93 -5.61 7.74
C LEU A 101 -7.34 -7.00 7.25
N LEU A 102 -6.36 -7.79 6.80
CA LEU A 102 -6.58 -9.18 6.40
C LEU A 102 -6.67 -10.06 7.65
N THR A 103 -7.85 -10.62 7.87
CA THR A 103 -8.22 -11.48 9.00
C THR A 103 -8.92 -12.73 8.47
N PRO A 104 -9.10 -13.78 9.30
CA PRO A 104 -9.92 -14.93 8.92
C PRO A 104 -11.34 -14.54 8.49
N ALA A 105 -11.88 -13.43 9.02
CA ALA A 105 -13.22 -12.96 8.69
C ALA A 105 -13.29 -12.16 7.37
N THR A 106 -12.14 -11.64 6.88
CA THR A 106 -12.11 -10.76 5.69
C THR A 106 -11.42 -11.39 4.49
N ILE A 107 -10.46 -12.30 4.68
CA ILE A 107 -9.59 -12.80 3.62
C ILE A 107 -10.36 -13.44 2.46
N ASP A 108 -11.30 -14.35 2.73
CA ASP A 108 -12.07 -15.03 1.68
C ASP A 108 -12.84 -14.03 0.80
N ALA A 109 -13.46 -13.04 1.43
CA ALA A 109 -14.20 -12.01 0.71
C ALA A 109 -13.27 -11.19 -0.18
N GLN A 110 -12.08 -10.80 0.30
CA GLN A 110 -11.10 -10.06 -0.50
C GLN A 110 -10.59 -10.90 -1.68
N LEU A 111 -10.19 -12.15 -1.45
CA LEU A 111 -9.73 -13.05 -2.51
C LEU A 111 -10.82 -13.31 -3.56
N GLN A 112 -12.10 -13.25 -3.18
CA GLN A 112 -13.21 -13.41 -4.09
C GLN A 112 -13.50 -12.13 -4.89
N SER A 113 -13.40 -10.95 -4.29
CA SER A 113 -13.84 -9.68 -4.88
C SER A 113 -12.75 -8.86 -5.57
N THR A 114 -11.48 -9.08 -5.26
CA THR A 114 -10.37 -8.29 -5.85
C THR A 114 -10.39 -8.42 -7.38
N PRO A 115 -10.35 -7.32 -8.15
CA PRO A 115 -10.53 -7.36 -9.60
C PRO A 115 -9.49 -8.22 -10.33
N TRP A 116 -8.25 -8.18 -9.87
CA TRP A 116 -7.12 -8.84 -10.53
C TRP A 116 -6.72 -10.12 -9.82
N LEU A 117 -6.58 -11.23 -10.56
CA LEU A 117 -6.12 -12.50 -10.01
C LEU A 117 -4.68 -12.43 -9.46
N ALA A 118 -3.83 -11.60 -10.06
CA ALA A 118 -2.48 -11.37 -9.55
C ALA A 118 -2.53 -10.74 -8.15
N THR A 119 -3.31 -9.66 -7.98
CA THR A 119 -3.51 -9.03 -6.66
C THR A 119 -4.14 -9.99 -5.66
N ALA A 120 -5.12 -10.82 -6.06
CA ALA A 120 -5.66 -11.84 -5.17
C ALA A 120 -4.56 -12.79 -4.67
N TRP A 121 -3.64 -13.20 -5.55
CA TRP A 121 -2.50 -14.04 -5.17
C TRP A 121 -1.54 -13.32 -4.22
N ASP A 122 -1.25 -12.03 -4.44
CA ASP A 122 -0.45 -11.22 -3.53
C ASP A 122 -1.12 -11.07 -2.15
N LEU A 123 -2.44 -10.85 -2.10
CA LEU A 123 -3.19 -10.76 -0.85
C LEU A 123 -3.18 -12.07 -0.06
N ALA A 124 -3.24 -13.21 -0.74
CA ALA A 124 -3.12 -14.51 -0.10
C ALA A 124 -1.73 -14.67 0.55
N ASN A 125 -0.65 -14.31 -0.14
CA ASN A 125 0.70 -14.35 0.42
C ASN A 125 0.90 -13.32 1.54
N LEU A 126 0.37 -12.10 1.41
CA LEU A 126 0.38 -11.07 2.45
C LEU A 126 -0.27 -11.58 3.75
N TYR A 127 -1.42 -12.25 3.64
CA TYR A 127 -2.10 -12.86 4.78
C TYR A 127 -1.31 -14.02 5.39
N LEU A 128 -0.78 -14.94 4.57
CA LEU A 128 0.02 -16.08 5.02
C LEU A 128 1.30 -15.62 5.74
N ALA A 129 2.03 -14.66 5.14
CA ALA A 129 3.22 -14.06 5.73
C ALA A 129 2.92 -13.43 7.10
N GLY A 130 1.79 -12.73 7.20
CA GLY A 130 1.35 -12.10 8.45
C GLY A 130 1.07 -13.07 9.59
N LEU A 131 0.86 -14.35 9.30
CA LEU A 131 0.65 -15.42 10.27
C LEU A 131 1.88 -16.32 10.48
N GLY A 132 2.97 -16.04 9.77
CA GLY A 132 4.15 -16.91 9.76
C GLY A 132 3.88 -18.28 9.10
N ALA A 133 2.89 -18.36 8.21
CA ALA A 133 2.61 -19.56 7.42
C ALA A 133 3.57 -19.67 6.23
N ASP A 134 3.68 -20.89 5.67
CA ASP A 134 4.34 -21.07 4.38
C ASP A 134 3.63 -20.26 3.30
N LEU A 135 4.40 -19.59 2.43
CA LEU A 135 3.85 -18.86 1.30
C LEU A 135 3.36 -19.82 0.20
N LEU A 136 2.69 -19.27 -0.81
CA LEU A 136 2.23 -20.03 -1.96
C LEU A 136 3.39 -20.48 -2.87
N ALA A 137 4.46 -19.69 -2.92
CA ALA A 137 5.68 -19.93 -3.67
C ALA A 137 6.92 -19.47 -2.88
N GLU A 138 8.08 -20.06 -3.16
CA GLU A 138 9.34 -19.72 -2.48
C GLU A 138 9.82 -18.31 -2.80
N ASP A 139 9.53 -17.81 -4.00
CA ASP A 139 9.86 -16.48 -4.51
C ASP A 139 8.71 -15.48 -4.32
N ALA A 140 7.64 -15.85 -3.61
CA ALA A 140 6.55 -14.94 -3.30
C ALA A 140 7.05 -13.73 -2.49
N PRO A 141 6.59 -12.51 -2.80
CA PRO A 141 7.08 -11.31 -2.14
C PRO A 141 6.65 -11.31 -0.66
N GLY A 142 7.60 -11.02 0.23
CA GLY A 142 7.36 -10.87 1.67
C GLY A 142 6.71 -9.53 2.01
N LEU A 143 5.54 -9.26 1.41
CA LEU A 143 4.82 -8.01 1.61
C LEU A 143 4.28 -7.90 3.03
N LEU A 144 4.30 -6.70 3.59
CA LEU A 144 3.66 -6.35 4.87
C LEU A 144 2.49 -5.38 4.70
N GLY A 145 2.33 -4.84 3.50
CA GLY A 145 1.22 -4.01 3.06
C GLY A 145 1.09 -4.08 1.54
N LEU A 146 -0.09 -3.74 1.03
CA LEU A 146 -0.33 -3.61 -0.41
C LEU A 146 -1.39 -2.53 -0.66
N SER A 147 -1.11 -1.60 -1.57
CA SER A 147 -2.07 -0.60 -2.03
C SER A 147 -2.53 -0.89 -3.45
N GLU A 148 -3.84 -1.05 -3.64
CA GLU A 148 -4.47 -1.15 -4.95
C GLU A 148 -5.59 -0.12 -5.08
N GLU A 149 -5.50 0.73 -6.10
CA GLU A 149 -6.40 1.86 -6.29
C GLU A 149 -6.54 2.69 -5.00
N THR A 150 -7.74 2.75 -4.43
CA THR A 150 -8.03 3.47 -3.18
C THR A 150 -8.14 2.57 -1.96
N THR A 151 -7.57 1.36 -2.01
CA THR A 151 -7.61 0.39 -0.92
C THR A 151 -6.19 0.01 -0.49
N CYS A 152 -5.97 -0.06 0.81
CA CYS A 152 -4.73 -0.47 1.45
C CYS A 152 -4.99 -1.74 2.27
N TYR A 153 -4.32 -2.82 1.93
CA TYR A 153 -4.39 -4.08 2.65
C TYR A 153 -3.21 -4.20 3.60
N LEU A 154 -3.48 -4.60 4.83
CA LEU A 154 -2.48 -4.82 5.87
C LEU A 154 -2.58 -6.24 6.41
N SER A 155 -1.44 -6.85 6.73
CA SER A 155 -1.40 -8.12 7.41
C SER A 155 -1.37 -7.92 8.94
N ALA A 156 -1.57 -9.00 9.70
CA ALA A 156 -1.47 -8.93 11.16
C ALA A 156 -0.05 -8.54 11.63
N ALA A 157 0.99 -8.90 10.86
CA ALA A 157 2.38 -8.59 11.17
C ALA A 157 2.67 -7.07 11.16
N SER A 158 1.86 -6.26 10.46
CA SER A 158 2.00 -4.80 10.49
C SER A 158 1.76 -4.19 11.89
N PHE A 159 1.24 -4.97 12.85
CA PHE A 159 0.81 -4.50 14.18
C PHE A 159 1.58 -5.12 15.36
N ASP A 160 2.28 -6.24 15.17
CA ASP A 160 2.87 -7.01 16.30
C ASP A 160 4.19 -6.38 16.79
N ALA A 161 5.00 -5.86 15.86
CA ALA A 161 6.12 -4.97 16.13
C ALA A 161 6.63 -4.43 14.79
N PRO A 162 6.03 -3.37 14.21
CA PRO A 162 6.75 -2.65 13.16
C PRO A 162 8.10 -2.30 13.77
N GLY A 163 9.18 -2.43 13.01
CA GLY A 163 10.47 -2.00 13.50
C GLY A 163 10.40 -0.55 14.00
N ARG A 164 11.48 -0.09 14.62
CA ARG A 164 11.46 1.18 15.36
C ARG A 164 10.94 2.36 14.52
N PHE A 165 11.20 2.36 13.21
CA PHE A 165 10.89 3.45 12.29
C PHE A 165 9.91 3.09 11.18
N GLU A 166 9.31 1.90 11.27
CA GLU A 166 8.34 1.40 10.31
C GLU A 166 6.91 1.79 10.72
N ASP A 167 6.09 2.16 9.74
CA ASP A 167 4.67 2.50 9.90
C ASP A 167 3.90 2.20 8.61
N PHE A 168 3.65 0.91 8.39
CA PHE A 168 3.00 0.41 7.18
C PHE A 168 1.63 1.07 6.92
N VAL A 169 0.89 1.45 7.97
CA VAL A 169 -0.40 2.16 7.77
C VAL A 169 -0.19 3.50 7.09
N VAL A 170 0.82 4.27 7.53
CA VAL A 170 1.14 5.56 6.93
C VAL A 170 1.73 5.37 5.53
N HIS A 171 2.56 4.36 5.33
CA HIS A 171 3.12 4.02 4.03
C HIS A 171 2.02 3.75 3.00
N GLU A 172 1.16 2.78 3.28
CA GLU A 172 0.08 2.40 2.36
C GLU A 172 -0.90 3.56 2.16
N ALA A 173 -1.27 4.27 3.23
CA ALA A 173 -2.14 5.44 3.12
C ALA A 173 -1.56 6.56 2.23
N ALA A 174 -0.23 6.69 2.16
CA ALA A 174 0.42 7.66 1.29
C ALA A 174 0.22 7.35 -0.20
N HIS A 175 0.06 6.08 -0.59
CA HIS A 175 -0.26 5.69 -1.96
C HIS A 175 -1.65 6.15 -2.41
N ILE A 176 -2.63 6.15 -1.50
CA ILE A 176 -3.99 6.65 -1.80
C ILE A 176 -3.95 8.08 -2.33
N PHE A 177 -2.98 8.90 -1.90
CA PHE A 177 -2.93 10.30 -2.33
C PHE A 177 -2.63 10.49 -3.82
N HIS A 178 -1.92 9.57 -4.45
CA HIS A 178 -1.67 9.59 -5.91
C HIS A 178 -2.55 8.59 -6.69
N ASN A 179 -3.32 7.76 -6.01
CA ASN A 179 -4.28 6.83 -6.63
C ASN A 179 -5.73 7.34 -6.58
N CYS A 180 -6.05 8.31 -5.73
CA CYS A 180 -7.41 8.83 -5.58
C CYS A 180 -7.56 10.19 -6.27
N LYS A 181 -8.55 10.31 -7.15
CA LYS A 181 -8.95 11.60 -7.72
C LYS A 181 -9.70 12.42 -6.69
N ARG A 182 -9.53 13.74 -6.74
CA ARG A 182 -10.21 14.67 -5.83
C ARG A 182 -11.72 14.59 -5.92
N GLU A 183 -12.26 14.46 -7.14
CA GLU A 183 -13.69 14.40 -7.39
C GLU A 183 -14.36 13.16 -6.77
N THR A 184 -13.62 12.05 -6.62
CA THR A 184 -14.11 10.81 -6.00
C THR A 184 -14.58 11.02 -4.56
N ILE A 185 -14.00 11.99 -3.85
CA ILE A 185 -14.39 12.35 -2.48
C ILE A 185 -15.08 13.70 -2.38
N GLY A 186 -15.60 14.22 -3.50
CA GLY A 186 -16.32 15.50 -3.55
C GLY A 186 -15.42 16.74 -3.45
N LEU A 187 -14.10 16.60 -3.56
CA LEU A 187 -13.20 17.74 -3.62
C LEU A 187 -13.13 18.31 -5.04
N ARG A 188 -12.98 19.64 -5.13
CA ARG A 188 -12.81 20.32 -6.41
C ARG A 188 -11.49 19.90 -7.07
N ALA A 189 -11.58 19.32 -8.26
CA ALA A 189 -10.45 19.06 -9.14
C ALA A 189 -10.17 20.26 -10.06
N THR A 190 -8.92 20.41 -10.50
CA THR A 190 -8.53 21.33 -11.58
C THR A 190 -7.60 20.61 -12.54
N ARG A 191 -7.33 21.21 -13.71
CA ARG A 191 -6.37 20.66 -14.70
C ARG A 191 -4.96 20.39 -14.15
N THR A 192 -4.60 20.98 -13.01
CA THR A 192 -3.27 20.85 -12.39
C THR A 192 -3.34 20.23 -10.99
N ARG A 193 -4.51 19.76 -10.57
CA ARG A 193 -4.80 19.14 -9.27
C ARG A 193 -5.93 18.14 -9.50
N GLU A 194 -5.61 17.04 -10.16
CA GLU A 194 -6.58 15.98 -10.45
C GLU A 194 -6.63 14.97 -9.29
N TRP A 195 -5.45 14.60 -8.80
CA TRP A 195 -5.25 13.67 -7.69
C TRP A 195 -5.25 14.40 -6.34
N LEU A 196 -5.43 13.66 -5.23
CA LEU A 196 -5.40 14.26 -3.90
C LEU A 196 -4.10 15.05 -3.67
N LEU A 197 -2.96 14.45 -4.04
CA LEU A 197 -1.66 15.10 -4.12
C LEU A 197 -0.96 14.80 -5.45
N GLU A 198 -0.28 15.80 -5.99
CA GLU A 198 0.54 15.66 -7.21
C GLU A 198 1.93 15.15 -6.80
N ILE A 199 2.17 13.85 -7.00
CA ILE A 199 3.44 13.19 -6.68
C ILE A 199 4.03 12.67 -8.00
N ASP A 200 5.32 12.95 -8.23
CA ASP A 200 6.04 12.47 -9.40
C ASP A 200 6.03 10.95 -9.45
N PHE A 201 5.80 10.38 -10.63
CA PHE A 201 5.64 8.93 -10.79
C PHE A 201 6.86 8.16 -10.25
N GLY A 202 8.08 8.65 -10.51
CA GLY A 202 9.31 8.04 -10.03
C GLY A 202 9.61 8.31 -8.55
N LYS A 203 8.76 9.06 -7.85
CA LYS A 203 8.92 9.43 -6.43
C LYS A 203 7.79 8.89 -5.54
N ARG A 204 6.88 8.08 -6.08
CA ARG A 204 5.73 7.57 -5.33
C ARG A 204 6.14 6.73 -4.11
N GLU A 205 7.07 5.80 -4.29
CA GLU A 205 7.66 5.00 -3.21
C GLU A 205 8.50 5.86 -2.26
N THR A 206 9.37 6.72 -2.80
CA THR A 206 10.17 7.64 -1.99
C THR A 206 9.29 8.51 -1.08
N PHE A 207 8.15 8.97 -1.59
CA PHE A 207 7.17 9.72 -0.83
C PHE A 207 6.55 8.87 0.29
N ALA A 208 6.11 7.64 -0.01
CA ALA A 208 5.52 6.74 0.97
C ALA A 208 6.49 6.40 2.10
N TYR A 209 7.71 5.95 1.78
CA TYR A 209 8.76 5.68 2.77
C TYR A 209 9.14 6.92 3.58
N ALA A 210 9.24 8.09 2.95
CA ALA A 210 9.55 9.32 3.68
C ALA A 210 8.42 9.72 4.64
N CYS A 211 7.16 9.54 4.25
CA CYS A 211 6.01 9.74 5.12
C CYS A 211 5.98 8.77 6.30
N GLU A 212 6.25 7.49 6.03
CA GLU A 212 6.36 6.42 7.02
C GLU A 212 7.39 6.76 8.10
N ALA A 213 8.65 6.95 7.71
CA ALA A 213 9.72 7.24 8.66
C ALA A 213 9.49 8.57 9.39
N TYR A 214 9.05 9.62 8.69
CA TYR A 214 8.76 10.90 9.33
C TYR A 214 7.61 10.82 10.35
N SER A 215 6.60 9.97 10.10
CA SER A 215 5.55 9.67 11.09
C SER A 215 6.14 9.13 12.37
N ARG A 216 7.03 8.14 12.27
CA ARG A 216 7.67 7.50 13.43
C ARG A 216 8.60 8.43 14.16
N LEU A 217 9.43 9.21 13.45
CA LEU A 217 10.27 10.25 14.04
C LEU A 217 9.42 11.27 14.83
N GLN A 218 8.27 11.67 14.28
CA GLN A 218 7.36 12.60 14.95
C GLN A 218 6.69 12.00 16.18
N ALA A 219 6.27 10.73 16.12
CA ALA A 219 5.61 10.03 17.21
C ALA A 219 6.56 9.68 18.37
N LEU A 220 7.83 9.41 18.07
CA LEU A 220 8.84 9.02 19.06
C LEU A 220 9.59 10.21 19.67
N GLY A 221 9.56 11.39 19.03
CA GLY A 221 10.37 12.54 19.43
C GLY A 221 9.55 13.78 19.82
N ASP A 222 9.74 14.24 21.05
CA ASP A 222 8.98 15.34 21.67
C ASP A 222 9.45 16.74 21.21
N GLY A 223 10.46 16.81 20.33
CA GLY A 223 10.91 18.07 19.76
C GLY A 223 12.00 17.93 18.69
N PRO A 224 12.44 19.07 18.10
CA PRO A 224 13.37 19.05 16.97
C PRO A 224 14.70 18.34 17.26
N ARG A 225 15.27 18.52 18.46
CA ARG A 225 16.53 17.87 18.85
C ARG A 225 16.40 16.35 18.94
N GLU A 226 15.29 15.87 19.50
CA GLU A 226 15.06 14.44 19.63
C GLU A 226 14.77 13.80 18.27
N ARG A 227 13.98 14.46 17.43
CA ARG A 227 13.74 14.01 16.05
C ARG A 227 15.02 13.94 15.23
N GLN A 228 15.94 14.89 15.42
CA GLN A 228 17.26 14.85 14.79
C GLN A 228 18.11 13.67 15.30
N ARG A 229 18.07 13.37 16.60
CA ARG A 229 18.75 12.20 17.18
C ARG A 229 18.17 10.90 16.62
N LEU A 230 16.85 10.78 16.58
CA LEU A 230 16.15 9.61 16.02
C LEU A 230 16.43 9.45 14.52
N LEU A 231 16.55 10.55 13.77
CA LEU A 231 16.96 10.49 12.37
C LEU A 231 18.38 9.95 12.23
N THR A 232 19.33 10.39 13.07
CA THR A 232 20.69 9.82 13.08
C THR A 232 20.69 8.33 13.43
N GLU A 233 19.80 7.88 14.31
CA GLU A 233 19.60 6.45 14.60
C GLU A 233 19.04 5.72 13.37
N HIS A 234 18.03 6.28 12.70
CA HIS A 234 17.45 5.73 11.47
C HIS A 234 18.47 5.60 10.34
N GLU A 235 19.35 6.59 10.17
CA GLU A 235 20.43 6.58 9.17
C GLU A 235 21.45 5.47 9.39
N GLN A 236 21.55 4.92 10.61
CA GLN A 236 22.44 3.79 10.93
C GLN A 236 21.76 2.43 10.71
N GLY A 237 20.44 2.42 10.53
CA GLY A 237 19.65 1.21 10.27
C GLY A 237 19.63 0.80 8.80
N SER A 238 18.79 -0.19 8.50
CA SER A 238 18.55 -0.63 7.13
C SER A 238 17.82 0.45 6.34
N MET A 239 18.28 0.70 5.11
CA MET A 239 17.56 1.56 4.17
C MET A 239 16.37 0.82 3.55
N PRO A 240 15.37 1.54 3.00
CA PRO A 240 14.26 0.92 2.29
C PRO A 240 14.75 -0.14 1.31
N PRO A 241 14.21 -1.38 1.33
CA PRO A 241 14.67 -2.47 0.49
C PRO A 241 14.20 -2.36 -0.98
N ASP A 242 13.51 -1.28 -1.32
CA ASP A 242 12.91 -1.05 -2.63
C ASP A 242 13.87 -0.35 -3.60
N GLU A 243 14.20 -1.00 -4.71
CA GLU A 243 15.10 -0.49 -5.74
C GLU A 243 14.61 0.81 -6.41
N ARG A 244 13.32 1.13 -6.30
CA ARG A 244 12.73 2.37 -6.80
C ARG A 244 13.09 3.58 -5.91
N VAL A 245 13.67 3.34 -4.73
CA VAL A 245 14.04 4.37 -3.76
C VAL A 245 15.56 4.60 -3.77
N ASP A 246 15.95 5.81 -4.14
CA ASP A 246 17.33 6.27 -3.91
C ASP A 246 17.53 6.56 -2.42
N ALA A 247 18.37 5.75 -1.76
CA ALA A 247 18.61 5.85 -0.32
C ALA A 247 19.23 7.20 0.10
N VAL A 248 20.07 7.80 -0.74
CA VAL A 248 20.72 9.08 -0.43
C VAL A 248 19.69 10.19 -0.44
N GLU A 249 18.90 10.26 -1.51
CA GLU A 249 17.82 11.24 -1.64
C GLU A 249 16.76 11.08 -0.55
N TYR A 250 16.36 9.84 -0.25
CA TYR A 250 15.42 9.53 0.83
C TYR A 250 15.88 10.14 2.17
N VAL A 251 17.14 9.92 2.54
CA VAL A 251 17.71 10.47 3.78
C VAL A 251 17.79 12.01 3.72
N GLU A 252 18.17 12.59 2.59
CA GLU A 252 18.17 14.05 2.42
C GLU A 252 16.77 14.65 2.62
N ILE A 253 15.73 14.03 2.07
CA ILE A 253 14.33 14.44 2.26
C ILE A 253 13.97 14.44 3.74
N LEU A 254 14.34 13.39 4.48
CA LEU A 254 14.07 13.29 5.92
C LEU A 254 14.81 14.37 6.73
N ARG A 255 16.09 14.63 6.42
CA ARG A 255 16.87 15.71 7.07
C ARG A 255 16.19 17.07 6.89
N GLU A 256 15.76 17.36 5.66
CA GLU A 256 15.03 18.59 5.37
C GLU A 256 13.69 18.65 6.09
N ALA A 257 12.96 17.53 6.16
CA ALA A 257 11.64 17.46 6.80
C ALA A 257 11.72 17.66 8.33
N VAL A 258 12.73 17.10 8.99
CA VAL A 258 12.98 17.26 10.43
C VAL A 258 13.43 18.68 10.78
N ALA A 259 14.14 19.35 9.87
CA ALA A 259 14.64 20.72 10.08
C ALA A 259 13.57 21.82 10.00
N VAL A 260 12.39 21.53 9.44
CA VAL A 260 11.32 22.52 9.22
C VAL A 260 10.10 22.27 10.10
N ARG A 261 9.27 23.30 10.28
CA ARG A 261 8.05 23.20 11.09
C ARG A 261 7.00 22.24 10.52
N ASN A 262 6.90 22.14 9.20
CA ASN A 262 5.97 21.24 8.51
C ASN A 262 6.76 20.34 7.54
N GLY A 263 7.30 19.25 8.08
CA GLY A 263 8.08 18.29 7.30
C GLY A 263 7.25 17.56 6.25
N TRP A 264 5.96 17.32 6.50
CA TRP A 264 5.04 16.71 5.53
C TRP A 264 5.01 17.48 4.20
N LYS A 265 4.87 18.81 4.24
CA LYS A 265 4.92 19.65 3.04
C LYS A 265 6.30 19.64 2.37
N ARG A 266 7.37 19.47 3.15
CA ARG A 266 8.73 19.40 2.60
C ARG A 266 8.94 18.10 1.84
N ILE A 267 8.49 16.98 2.40
CA ILE A 267 8.47 15.67 1.75
C ILE A 267 7.69 15.76 0.43
N LEU A 268 6.45 16.27 0.48
CA LEU A 268 5.65 16.46 -0.74
C LEU A 268 6.37 17.34 -1.76
N GLN A 269 6.97 18.46 -1.35
CA GLN A 269 7.67 19.36 -2.26
C GLN A 269 8.84 18.67 -2.99
N ARG A 270 9.59 17.81 -2.30
CA ARG A 270 10.71 17.06 -2.88
C ARG A 270 10.24 15.95 -3.81
N CYS A 271 9.07 15.37 -3.55
CA CYS A 271 8.49 14.30 -4.36
C CYS A 271 7.50 14.78 -5.43
N SER A 272 7.23 16.09 -5.50
CA SER A 272 6.34 16.67 -6.52
C SER A 272 7.07 16.79 -7.87
N PRO A 273 6.37 16.74 -9.01
CA PRO A 273 6.96 17.02 -10.31
C PRO A 273 7.65 18.40 -10.33
N PRO A 274 8.76 18.56 -11.08
CA PRO A 274 9.43 19.85 -11.21
C PRO A 274 8.43 20.91 -11.68
N ARG A 275 8.39 22.04 -10.98
CA ARG A 275 7.60 23.19 -11.44
C ARG A 275 8.19 23.67 -12.76
N VAL A 276 7.51 23.37 -13.87
CA VAL A 276 7.82 24.00 -15.16
C VAL A 276 7.64 25.50 -14.96
N ALA A 277 8.75 26.24 -14.97
CA ALA A 277 8.71 27.68 -14.84
C ALA A 277 7.89 28.24 -16.01
N ARG A 278 6.82 28.96 -15.68
CA ARG A 278 5.86 29.56 -16.63
C ARG A 278 6.45 30.73 -17.45
N ARG A 279 7.76 30.71 -17.72
CA ARG A 279 8.54 31.85 -18.26
C ARG A 279 9.20 31.58 -19.62
N ALA A 280 8.72 30.61 -20.39
CA ALA A 280 9.19 30.36 -21.77
C ALA A 280 8.12 30.54 -22.87
N LEU A 281 6.90 30.95 -22.52
CA LEU A 281 5.80 31.15 -23.49
C LEU A 281 5.43 32.63 -23.76
N LEU A 282 6.24 33.58 -23.30
CA LEU A 282 6.06 35.02 -23.58
C LEU A 282 7.31 35.67 -24.22
N GLY A 283 8.19 34.86 -24.81
CA GLY A 283 9.45 35.31 -25.42
C GLY A 283 9.57 35.10 -26.94
N ALA A 284 8.45 34.84 -27.63
CA ALA A 284 8.41 34.78 -29.08
C ALA A 284 7.10 35.40 -29.56
N ALA A 285 7.09 36.72 -29.66
CA ALA A 285 6.17 37.50 -30.46
C ALA A 285 7.00 38.35 -31.42
#